data_AF-A0A3D2XMM8-F1
#
_entry.id   AF-A0A3D2XMM8-F1
#
_cell.length_a   1.000
_cell.length_b   1.000
_cell.length_c   1.000
_cell.angle_alpha   90.00
_cell.angle_beta   90.00
_cell.angle_gamma   90.00
#
_symmetry.space_group_name_H-M   'P 1'
#
loop_
_entity.id
_entity.type
_entity.pdbx_description
1 polymer ?
#
loop_
_entity_poly.entity_id
_entity_poly.type
_entity_poly.pdbx_seq_one_letter_code
_entity_poly.pdbx_strand_id
1 'polypeptide(L)'
;MKKKFKLTMAIALILVCNLIQAQDFQGKAYYFSKTTPDMSGWGNGKITEVQKKQMADRMRGMFEKSFILTFDKQASIFKEEEVLEAPGQNGFGGWWGSFSSGPQYKNIKTQQFLQDQEFFGRKFLITDSLQKFEWKMGTETKQIGQYLCLKATTIKEVDEFDWRSMRG
;
A
#
# COMPACT_ATOMS: atom_id res chain seq x y z
N MET A 1 -40.96 -26.41 38.63
CA MET A 1 -39.85 -25.43 38.77
C MET A 1 -38.62 -25.78 37.93
N LYS A 2 -38.09 -27.01 37.99
CA LYS A 2 -36.89 -27.43 37.23
C LYS A 2 -36.96 -27.23 35.69
N LYS A 3 -38.12 -27.44 35.05
CA LYS A 3 -38.30 -27.21 33.60
C LYS A 3 -38.22 -25.73 33.20
N LYS A 4 -38.81 -24.84 34.01
CA LYS A 4 -38.73 -23.39 33.78
C LYS A 4 -37.29 -22.89 33.92
N PHE A 5 -36.57 -23.37 34.94
CA PHE A 5 -35.15 -23.05 35.16
C PHE A 5 -34.24 -23.52 34.02
N LYS A 6 -34.45 -24.75 33.51
CA LYS A 6 -33.72 -25.25 32.32
C LYS A 6 -34.02 -24.41 31.07
N LEU A 7 -35.26 -23.96 30.91
CA LEU A 7 -35.66 -23.11 29.78
C LEU A 7 -35.01 -21.71 29.86
N THR A 8 -35.01 -21.07 31.04
CA THR A 8 -34.33 -19.78 31.21
C THR A 8 -32.82 -19.89 30.98
N MET A 9 -32.20 -20.98 31.45
CA MET A 9 -30.78 -21.23 31.25
C MET A 9 -30.42 -21.46 29.76
N ALA A 10 -31.27 -22.16 29.00
CA ALA A 10 -31.10 -22.34 27.56
C ALA A 10 -31.24 -21.02 26.79
N ILE A 11 -32.23 -20.18 27.15
CA ILE A 11 -32.42 -18.86 26.53
C ILE A 11 -31.23 -17.92 26.84
N ALA A 12 -30.73 -17.94 28.07
CA ALA A 12 -29.55 -17.18 28.45
C ALA A 12 -28.30 -17.62 27.67
N LEU A 13 -28.11 -18.92 27.46
CA LEU A 13 -26.99 -19.46 26.68
C LEU A 13 -27.05 -19.01 25.21
N ILE A 14 -28.23 -19.03 24.60
CA ILE A 14 -28.44 -18.56 23.21
C ILE A 14 -28.17 -17.05 23.10
N LEU A 15 -28.57 -16.26 24.08
CA LEU A 15 -28.29 -14.81 24.11
C LEU A 15 -26.79 -14.52 24.22
N VAL A 16 -26.05 -15.26 25.06
CA VAL A 16 -24.59 -15.11 25.21
C VAL A 16 -23.85 -15.50 23.92
N CYS A 17 -24.30 -16.52 23.19
CA CYS A 17 -23.67 -16.93 21.93
C CYS A 17 -23.77 -15.88 20.82
N ASN A 18 -24.81 -15.03 20.81
CA ASN A 18 -24.97 -13.98 19.80
C ASN A 18 -24.06 -12.76 20.05
N LEU A 19 -23.51 -12.59 21.25
CA LEU A 19 -22.61 -11.47 21.57
C LEU A 19 -21.18 -11.68 21.06
N ILE A 20 -20.83 -12.88 20.59
CA ILE A 20 -19.45 -13.27 20.22
C ILE A 20 -19.14 -13.00 18.73
N GLN A 21 -20.08 -12.42 17.97
CA GLN A 21 -19.89 -12.10 16.55
C GLN A 21 -19.14 -10.77 16.35
N ALA A 22 -17.91 -10.68 16.86
CA ALA A 22 -16.98 -9.61 16.53
C ALA A 22 -15.74 -10.21 15.84
N GLN A 23 -15.88 -10.58 14.57
CA GLN A 23 -14.72 -10.88 13.74
C GLN A 23 -14.15 -9.56 13.20
N ASP A 24 -13.04 -9.14 13.80
CA ASP A 24 -12.20 -8.08 13.28
C ASP A 24 -11.55 -8.56 11.99
N PHE A 25 -11.96 -7.97 10.87
CA PHE A 25 -11.35 -8.24 9.58
C PHE A 25 -10.12 -7.37 9.46
N GLN A 26 -8.97 -8.01 9.40
CA GLN A 26 -7.67 -7.39 9.20
C GLN A 26 -6.88 -8.22 8.19
N GLY A 27 -6.07 -7.55 7.38
CA GLY A 27 -5.28 -8.18 6.33
C GLY A 27 -3.97 -7.45 6.07
N LYS A 28 -3.02 -8.17 5.48
CA LYS A 28 -1.78 -7.63 4.95
C LYS A 28 -1.55 -8.14 3.54
N ALA A 29 -1.17 -7.26 2.63
CA ALA A 29 -0.72 -7.59 1.29
C ALA A 29 0.70 -7.06 1.08
N TYR A 30 1.54 -7.89 0.49
CA TYR A 30 2.94 -7.57 0.17
C TYR A 30 3.07 -7.35 -1.33
N TYR A 31 3.65 -6.22 -1.71
CA TYR A 31 3.90 -5.82 -3.09
C TYR A 31 5.40 -5.70 -3.30
N PHE A 32 5.87 -6.20 -4.44
CA PHE A 32 7.28 -6.14 -4.80
C PHE A 32 7.39 -5.43 -6.15
N SER A 33 8.10 -4.30 -6.17
CA SER A 33 8.47 -3.62 -7.39
C SER A 33 9.86 -4.08 -7.81
N LYS A 34 10.01 -4.49 -9.07
CA LYS A 34 11.30 -4.77 -9.69
C LYS A 34 11.38 -3.98 -10.99
N THR A 35 12.22 -2.95 -10.99
CA THR A 35 12.47 -2.13 -12.19
C THR A 35 13.87 -2.42 -12.73
N THR A 36 13.98 -2.78 -14.00
CA THR A 36 15.28 -2.89 -14.65
C THR A 36 15.71 -1.49 -15.12
N PRO A 37 16.83 -0.94 -14.63
CA PRO A 37 17.29 0.36 -15.10
C PRO A 37 17.70 0.30 -16.57
N ASP A 38 17.17 1.20 -17.39
CA ASP A 38 17.72 1.45 -18.71
C ASP A 38 18.99 2.29 -18.59
N MET A 39 20.13 1.63 -18.79
CA MET A 39 21.47 2.21 -18.67
C MET A 39 22.08 2.60 -20.03
N SER A 40 21.29 2.57 -21.11
CA SER A 40 21.76 2.87 -22.47
C SER A 40 22.19 4.32 -22.64
N GLY A 41 21.46 5.27 -22.04
CA GLY A 41 21.75 6.71 -22.09
C GLY A 41 22.73 7.24 -21.06
N TRP A 42 23.26 6.41 -20.16
CA TRP A 42 24.05 6.88 -19.02
C TRP A 42 25.50 7.22 -19.41
N GLY A 43 25.95 8.41 -18.98
CA GLY A 43 27.32 8.88 -19.17
C GLY A 43 27.75 9.11 -20.62
N ASN A 44 26.81 9.45 -21.51
CA ASN A 44 27.07 9.75 -22.93
C ASN A 44 27.90 8.66 -23.64
N GLY A 45 27.69 7.39 -23.28
CA GLY A 45 28.39 6.24 -23.88
C GLY A 45 29.83 6.03 -23.40
N LYS A 46 30.33 6.80 -22.43
CA LYS A 46 31.72 6.71 -21.93
C LYS A 46 31.90 5.80 -20.72
N ILE A 47 30.83 5.15 -20.24
CA ILE A 47 30.87 4.25 -19.09
C ILE A 47 31.15 2.81 -19.58
N THR A 48 32.18 2.17 -19.01
CA THR A 48 32.51 0.76 -19.33
C THR A 48 31.46 -0.20 -18.78
N GLU A 49 31.34 -1.41 -19.34
CA GLU A 49 30.37 -2.42 -18.84
C GLU A 49 30.56 -2.76 -17.37
N VAL A 50 31.82 -2.81 -16.91
CA VAL A 50 32.15 -3.06 -15.49
C VAL A 50 31.62 -1.93 -14.60
N GLN A 51 31.78 -0.68 -15.01
CA GLN A 51 31.25 0.48 -14.28
C GLN A 51 29.71 0.51 -14.31
N LYS A 52 29.08 0.16 -15.44
CA LYS A 52 27.61 0.03 -15.52
C LYS A 52 27.09 -1.01 -14.54
N LYS A 53 27.75 -2.17 -14.45
CA LYS A 53 27.37 -3.24 -13.52
C LYS A 53 27.51 -2.80 -12.06
N GLN A 54 28.63 -2.17 -11.70
CA GLN A 54 28.83 -1.63 -10.35
C GLN A 54 27.80 -0.57 -9.98
N MET A 55 27.39 0.27 -10.94
CA MET A 55 26.35 1.28 -10.71
C MET A 55 24.97 0.65 -10.56
N ALA A 56 24.62 -0.32 -11.40
CA ALA A 56 23.38 -1.09 -11.27
C ALA A 56 23.31 -1.84 -9.93
N ASP A 57 24.43 -2.44 -9.49
CA ASP A 57 24.52 -3.13 -8.19
C ASP A 57 24.28 -2.17 -7.02
N ARG A 58 24.83 -0.94 -7.08
CA ARG A 58 24.61 0.11 -6.07
C ARG A 58 23.18 0.64 -6.08
N MET A 59 22.53 0.66 -7.24
CA MET A 59 21.16 1.15 -7.37
C MET A 59 20.10 0.06 -7.16
N ARG A 60 20.49 -1.22 -7.03
CA ARG A 60 19.56 -2.35 -6.87
C ARG A 60 18.55 -2.10 -5.75
N GLY A 61 18.98 -1.60 -4.60
CA GLY A 61 18.10 -1.28 -3.46
C GLY A 61 17.06 -0.20 -3.75
N MET A 62 17.28 0.67 -4.75
CA MET A 62 16.31 1.67 -5.18
C MET A 62 15.25 1.10 -6.14
N PHE A 63 15.61 0.08 -6.91
CA PHE A 63 14.77 -0.50 -7.96
C PHE A 63 14.00 -1.74 -7.50
N GLU A 64 14.47 -2.40 -6.45
CA GLU A 64 13.82 -3.53 -5.80
C GLU A 64 13.22 -3.08 -4.47
N LYS A 65 11.99 -2.55 -4.53
CA LYS A 65 11.28 -2.05 -3.36
C LYS A 65 10.17 -3.00 -2.95
N SER A 66 10.05 -3.22 -1.64
CA SER A 66 8.94 -3.95 -1.03
C SER A 66 7.97 -2.96 -0.40
N PHE A 67 6.67 -3.18 -0.57
CA PHE A 67 5.63 -2.38 0.05
C PHE A 67 4.66 -3.28 0.80
N ILE A 68 4.15 -2.78 1.91
CA ILE A 68 3.19 -3.46 2.75
C ILE A 68 1.92 -2.63 2.81
N LEU A 69 0.81 -3.22 2.36
CA LEU A 69 -0.54 -2.71 2.60
C LEU A 69 -1.13 -3.46 3.79
N THR A 70 -1.33 -2.77 4.91
CA THR A 70 -2.09 -3.30 6.05
C THR A 70 -3.47 -2.65 6.05
N PHE A 71 -4.53 -3.44 6.17
CA PHE A 71 -5.90 -2.92 6.05
C PHE A 71 -6.87 -3.64 6.98
N ASP A 72 -7.95 -2.93 7.31
CA ASP A 72 -9.13 -3.45 7.98
C ASP A 72 -10.41 -3.08 7.19
N LYS A 73 -11.58 -3.15 7.82
CA LYS A 73 -12.87 -2.82 7.17
C LYS A 73 -13.03 -1.34 6.81
N GLN A 74 -12.28 -0.44 7.46
CA GLN A 74 -12.49 1.01 7.41
C GLN A 74 -11.24 1.78 7.02
N ALA A 75 -10.05 1.26 7.32
CA ALA A 75 -8.80 1.95 7.13
C ALA A 75 -7.73 1.05 6.50
N SER A 76 -6.78 1.68 5.85
CA SER A 76 -5.58 1.03 5.34
C SER A 76 -4.37 1.94 5.47
N ILE A 77 -3.21 1.32 5.63
CA ILE A 77 -1.90 1.96 5.58
C ILE A 77 -1.03 1.24 4.56
N PHE A 78 -0.49 2.01 3.62
CA PHE A 78 0.44 1.57 2.60
C PHE A 78 1.79 2.23 2.86
N LYS A 79 2.83 1.43 3.04
CA LYS A 79 4.18 1.93 3.31
C LYS A 79 5.24 1.07 2.65
N GLU A 80 6.37 1.68 2.32
CA GLU A 80 7.58 0.96 1.94
C GLU A 80 8.11 0.18 3.15
N GLU A 81 8.53 -1.06 2.93
CA GLU A 81 9.21 -1.86 3.95
C GLU A 81 10.65 -1.36 4.08
N GLU A 82 11.03 -0.90 5.26
CA GLU A 82 12.38 -0.42 5.53
C GLU A 82 13.36 -1.60 5.51
N VAL A 83 14.11 -1.73 4.41
CA VAL A 83 15.27 -2.62 4.35
C VAL A 83 16.43 -1.89 5.01
N LEU A 84 16.99 -2.47 6.08
CA LEU A 84 18.17 -1.93 6.74
C LEU A 84 19.32 -1.83 5.73
N GLU A 85 19.72 -0.61 5.37
CA GLU A 85 20.86 -0.39 4.49
C GLU A 85 22.14 -0.93 5.16
N ALA A 86 23.01 -1.54 4.35
CA ALA A 86 24.32 -1.97 4.82
C ALA A 86 25.14 -0.73 5.27
N PRO A 87 25.87 -0.80 6.40
CA PRO A 87 26.63 0.33 6.92
C PRO A 87 27.62 0.86 5.86
N GLY A 88 27.50 2.15 5.49
CA GLY A 88 28.39 2.84 4.55
C GLY A 88 27.75 3.46 3.30
N GLN A 89 26.42 3.34 3.09
CA GLN A 89 25.71 3.87 1.91
C GLN A 89 25.06 5.25 2.08
N ASN A 90 25.36 5.97 3.16
CA ASN A 90 24.74 7.26 3.56
C ASN A 90 24.82 8.43 2.55
N GLY A 91 25.50 8.30 1.40
CA GLY A 91 25.69 9.40 0.46
C GLY A 91 24.61 9.50 -0.63
N PHE A 92 24.24 8.36 -1.24
CA PHE A 92 23.32 8.33 -2.38
C PHE A 92 21.93 7.82 -1.98
N GLY A 93 21.85 6.76 -1.16
CA GLY A 93 20.57 6.20 -0.69
C GLY A 93 19.74 7.21 0.12
N GLY A 94 20.39 7.97 1.02
CA GLY A 94 19.72 8.97 1.85
C GLY A 94 19.11 10.15 1.09
N TRP A 95 19.77 10.66 0.05
CA TRP A 95 19.23 11.76 -0.77
C TRP A 95 18.05 11.29 -1.63
N TRP A 96 18.15 10.09 -2.21
CA TRP A 96 17.08 9.50 -3.01
C TRP A 96 15.90 9.00 -2.17
N GLY A 97 16.14 8.59 -0.92
CA GLY A 97 15.11 8.19 0.04
C GLY A 97 14.10 9.30 0.32
N SER A 98 14.54 10.57 0.35
CA SER A 98 13.65 11.74 0.51
C SER A 98 12.69 11.96 -0.67
N PHE A 99 12.92 11.34 -1.83
CA PHE A 99 11.99 11.40 -2.97
C PHE A 99 10.98 10.23 -2.99
N SER A 100 11.13 9.26 -2.08
CA SER A 100 10.13 8.20 -1.92
C SER A 100 8.87 8.78 -1.29
N SER A 101 7.71 8.26 -1.72
CA SER A 101 6.46 8.58 -1.03
C SER A 101 6.51 7.96 0.35
N GLY A 102 6.32 8.77 1.40
CA GLY A 102 6.18 8.21 2.74
C GLY A 102 4.86 7.46 2.94
N PRO A 103 4.59 6.97 4.16
CA PRO A 103 3.41 6.19 4.49
C PRO A 103 2.10 6.89 4.10
N GLN A 104 1.22 6.16 3.43
CA GLN A 104 -0.10 6.63 3.02
C GLN A 104 -1.17 5.94 3.85
N TYR A 105 -2.02 6.72 4.51
CA TYR A 105 -3.17 6.24 5.25
C TYR A 105 -4.46 6.64 4.54
N LYS A 106 -5.40 5.68 4.43
CA LYS A 106 -6.72 5.90 3.84
C LYS A 106 -7.78 5.42 4.81
N ASN A 107 -8.82 6.23 5.01
CA ASN A 107 -9.98 5.84 5.80
C ASN A 107 -11.26 6.04 4.98
N ILE A 108 -11.90 4.94 4.60
CA ILE A 108 -13.12 4.97 3.79
C ILE A 108 -14.35 5.40 4.60
N LYS A 109 -14.33 5.25 5.93
CA LYS A 109 -15.44 5.69 6.79
C LYS A 109 -15.47 7.20 6.94
N THR A 110 -14.31 7.82 7.18
CA THR A 110 -14.19 9.28 7.29
C THR A 110 -13.92 9.97 5.95
N GLN A 111 -13.76 9.19 4.86
CA GLN A 111 -13.39 9.67 3.53
C GLN A 111 -12.10 10.51 3.54
N GLN A 112 -11.10 10.09 4.33
CA GLN A 112 -9.87 10.83 4.55
C GLN A 112 -8.66 10.12 3.95
N PHE A 113 -7.77 10.90 3.33
CA PHE A 113 -6.45 10.50 2.87
C PHE A 113 -5.40 11.29 3.65
N LEU A 114 -4.42 10.60 4.22
CA LEU A 114 -3.25 11.19 4.86
C LEU A 114 -1.99 10.62 4.23
N GLN A 115 -0.98 11.45 4.03
CA GLN A 115 0.33 11.03 3.57
C GLN A 115 1.41 11.76 4.37
N ASP A 116 2.26 11.00 5.03
CA ASP A 116 3.50 11.54 5.60
C ASP A 116 4.54 11.64 4.47
N GLN A 117 5.16 12.80 4.34
CA GLN A 117 6.16 13.07 3.32
C GLN A 117 7.28 13.93 3.91
N GLU A 118 8.52 13.45 3.77
CA GLU A 118 9.70 14.23 4.16
C GLU A 118 10.28 14.96 2.94
N PHE A 119 10.49 16.26 3.08
CA PHE A 119 11.15 17.10 2.08
C PHE A 119 12.27 17.90 2.75
N PHE A 120 13.49 17.77 2.23
CA PHE A 120 14.66 18.53 2.68
C PHE A 120 14.86 18.55 4.21
N GLY A 121 14.68 17.40 4.86
CA GLY A 121 14.82 17.24 6.31
C GLY A 121 13.65 17.78 7.14
N ARG A 122 12.54 18.15 6.51
CA ARG A 122 11.28 18.54 7.17
C ARG A 122 10.18 17.55 6.83
N LYS A 123 9.42 17.14 7.84
CA LYS A 123 8.27 16.23 7.69
C LYS A 123 6.98 17.03 7.52
N PHE A 124 6.17 16.61 6.57
CA PHE A 124 4.87 17.19 6.26
C PHE A 124 3.80 16.11 6.28
N LEU A 125 2.69 16.38 6.96
CA LEU A 125 1.50 15.54 6.92
C LEU A 125 0.51 16.16 5.93
N ILE A 126 0.45 15.58 4.73
CA ILE A 126 -0.50 15.98 3.69
C ILE A 126 -1.85 15.36 4.03
N THR A 127 -2.88 16.19 4.17
CA THR A 127 -4.26 15.76 4.45
C THR A 127 -5.16 16.11 3.29
N ASP A 128 -5.96 15.15 2.84
CA ASP A 128 -6.90 15.33 1.74
C ASP A 128 -8.16 14.47 1.94
N SER A 129 -9.17 14.68 1.11
CA SER A 129 -10.36 13.85 1.00
C SER A 129 -10.13 12.68 0.03
N LEU A 130 -10.81 11.56 0.26
CA LEU A 130 -10.81 10.45 -0.68
C LEU A 130 -11.69 10.80 -1.89
N GLN A 131 -11.08 10.81 -3.07
CA GLN A 131 -11.79 10.96 -4.33
C GLN A 131 -12.80 9.81 -4.50
N LYS A 132 -14.05 10.16 -4.78
CA LYS A 132 -15.09 9.20 -5.12
C LYS A 132 -14.98 8.84 -6.59
N PHE A 133 -14.95 7.55 -6.88
CA PHE A 133 -14.93 7.02 -8.23
C PHE A 133 -16.26 6.34 -8.54
N GLU A 134 -16.86 6.68 -9.68
CA GLU A 134 -18.00 5.96 -10.21
C GLU A 134 -17.50 4.73 -10.96
N TRP A 135 -17.48 3.60 -10.27
CA TRP A 135 -17.06 2.32 -10.84
C TRP A 135 -18.20 1.68 -11.64
N LYS A 136 -17.89 1.28 -12.88
CA LYS A 136 -18.75 0.44 -13.73
C LYS A 136 -18.29 -1.01 -13.59
N MET A 137 -19.16 -1.85 -13.04
CA MET A 137 -18.87 -3.29 -12.90
C MET A 137 -18.97 -3.98 -14.26
N GLY A 138 -17.93 -4.72 -14.62
CA GLY A 138 -17.92 -5.56 -15.82
C GLY A 138 -18.51 -6.94 -15.54
N THR A 139 -18.69 -7.74 -16.60
CA THR A 139 -19.16 -9.14 -16.52
C THR A 139 -18.04 -10.15 -16.36
N GLU A 140 -16.77 -9.72 -16.51
CA GLU A 140 -15.61 -10.58 -16.40
C GLU A 140 -15.31 -10.92 -14.93
N THR A 141 -15.18 -12.22 -14.65
CA THR A 141 -14.78 -12.75 -13.34
C THR A 141 -13.54 -13.62 -13.50
N LYS A 142 -12.60 -13.51 -12.56
CA LYS A 142 -11.41 -14.35 -12.52
C LYS A 142 -11.16 -14.82 -11.10
N GLN A 143 -10.80 -16.09 -10.93
CA GLN A 143 -10.37 -16.60 -9.63
C GLN A 143 -8.87 -16.35 -9.47
N ILE A 144 -8.48 -15.70 -8.37
CA ILE A 144 -7.07 -15.48 -8.00
C ILE A 144 -6.86 -16.10 -6.62
N GLY A 145 -6.13 -17.23 -6.60
CA GLY A 145 -6.02 -18.06 -5.42
C GLY A 145 -7.40 -18.57 -4.97
N GLN A 146 -7.81 -18.16 -3.77
CA GLN A 146 -9.07 -18.59 -3.15
C GLN A 146 -10.23 -17.60 -3.36
N TYR A 147 -9.94 -16.45 -3.98
CA TYR A 147 -10.87 -15.32 -4.04
C TYR A 147 -11.41 -15.14 -5.46
N LEU A 148 -12.71 -14.87 -5.54
CA LEU A 148 -13.38 -14.47 -6.78
C LEU A 148 -13.16 -12.96 -6.99
N CYS A 149 -12.49 -12.60 -8.07
CA CYS A 149 -12.24 -11.21 -8.45
C CYS A 149 -13.19 -10.81 -9.58
N LEU A 150 -13.81 -9.63 -9.45
CA LEU A 150 -14.69 -9.03 -10.45
C LEU A 150 -13.98 -7.85 -11.12
N LYS A 151 -14.08 -7.73 -12.44
CA LYS A 151 -13.54 -6.57 -13.16
C LYS A 151 -14.43 -5.35 -12.95
N ALA A 152 -13.84 -4.20 -12.68
CA ALA A 152 -14.51 -2.91 -12.63
C ALA A 152 -13.66 -1.87 -13.38
N THR A 153 -14.30 -0.93 -14.07
CA THR A 153 -13.64 0.17 -14.78
C THR A 153 -14.20 1.51 -14.34
N THR A 154 -13.38 2.54 -14.33
CA THR A 154 -13.79 3.92 -14.05
C THR A 154 -12.97 4.86 -14.94
N ILE A 155 -13.48 6.07 -15.16
CA ILE A 155 -12.79 7.12 -15.90
C ILE A 155 -12.46 8.21 -14.88
N LYS A 156 -11.17 8.48 -14.69
CA LYS A 156 -10.68 9.58 -13.86
C LYS A 156 -10.21 10.69 -14.80
N GLU A 157 -10.77 11.89 -14.65
CA GLU A 157 -10.20 13.09 -15.27
C GLU A 157 -8.87 13.39 -14.58
N VAL A 158 -7.81 13.53 -15.37
CA VAL A 158 -6.48 13.86 -14.89
C VAL A 158 -6.31 15.36 -15.08
N ASP A 159 -6.17 16.07 -13.97
CA ASP A 159 -5.70 17.45 -13.99
C ASP A 159 -4.19 17.42 -14.30
N GLU A 160 -3.74 18.27 -15.23
CA GLU A 160 -2.33 18.41 -15.58
C GLU A 160 -1.47 18.78 -14.36
N PHE A 161 -2.07 19.38 -13.33
CA PHE A 161 -1.42 19.73 -12.08
C PHE A 161 -1.59 18.70 -10.95
N ASP A 162 -2.26 17.56 -11.18
CA ASP A 162 -2.33 16.46 -10.20
C ASP A 162 -0.97 15.74 -10.12
N TRP A 163 -0.12 16.20 -9.19
CA TRP A 163 1.18 15.61 -8.93
C TRP A 163 1.11 14.12 -8.54
N ARG A 164 -0.06 13.63 -8.09
CA ARG A 164 -0.26 12.21 -7.76
C ARG A 164 -0.31 11.31 -9.00
N SER A 165 -0.71 11.84 -10.16
CA SER A 165 -0.72 11.11 -11.43
C SER A 165 0.62 11.06 -12.14
N MET A 166 1.62 11.82 -11.68
CA MET A 166 2.95 11.90 -12.33
C MET A 166 3.83 10.63 -12.16
N ARG A 167 3.32 9.57 -11.50
CA ARG A 167 4.00 8.25 -11.43
C ARG A 167 3.24 7.14 -12.16
N GLY A 168 2.42 7.49 -13.15
CA GLY A 168 1.78 6.56 -14.08
C GLY A 168 2.73 6.06 -15.16
#